data_AF-A0A537DWG1-F1
#
_entry.id   AF-A0A537DWG1-F1
#
_cell.length_a   1.000
_cell.length_b   1.000
_cell.length_c   1.000
_cell.angle_alpha   90.00
_cell.angle_beta   90.00
_cell.angle_gamma   90.00
#
_symmetry.space_group_name_H-M   'P 1'
#
loop_
_entity.id
_entity.type
_entity.pdbx_description
1 polymer ?
#
loop_
_entity_poly.entity_id
_entity_poly.type
_entity_poly.pdbx_seq_one_letter_code
_entity_poly.pdbx_strand_id
1 'polypeptide(L)'
;ASADAAAHAATRMHATIAALPEIGGAKLGVQVGFHSGPVYRCDEDLLGDTVKLASRMVEQAQKGQTITSQQTAALLSPSFRALSRQLDAIQAREKGDALRLCEIASRGATDFRRLRLTYRGHAVVYAA
;
A
#
# COMPACT_ATOMS: atom_id res chain seq x y z
N ALA A 1 -12.34 -10.95 8.60
CA ALA A 1 -11.40 -11.19 7.48
C ALA A 1 -9.97 -11.11 8.02
N SER A 2 -9.01 -11.86 7.47
CA SER A 2 -7.60 -11.84 7.91
C SER A 2 -6.76 -10.84 7.11
N ALA A 3 -5.59 -10.48 7.65
CA ALA A 3 -4.61 -9.65 6.94
C ALA A 3 -4.15 -10.31 5.63
N ASP A 4 -3.95 -11.63 5.61
CA ASP A 4 -3.62 -12.41 4.41
C ASP A 4 -4.72 -12.33 3.33
N ALA A 5 -5.99 -12.39 3.73
CA ALA A 5 -7.09 -12.25 2.77
C ALA A 5 -7.06 -10.87 2.09
N ALA A 6 -6.75 -9.81 2.86
CA ALA A 6 -6.59 -8.46 2.31
C ALA A 6 -5.37 -8.38 1.37
N ALA A 7 -4.22 -8.95 1.74
CA ALA A 7 -3.02 -8.98 0.90
C ALA A 7 -3.22 -9.78 -0.40
N HIS A 8 -3.94 -10.90 -0.35
CA HIS A 8 -4.34 -11.66 -1.53
C HIS A 8 -5.30 -10.86 -2.42
N ALA A 9 -6.30 -10.19 -1.83
CA ALA A 9 -7.21 -9.34 -2.59
C ALA A 9 -6.46 -8.21 -3.30
N ALA A 10 -5.54 -7.53 -2.60
CA ALA A 10 -4.68 -6.50 -3.18
C ALA A 10 -3.87 -7.03 -4.36
N THR A 11 -3.21 -8.20 -4.20
CA THR A 11 -2.44 -8.85 -5.27
C THR A 11 -3.31 -9.13 -6.49
N ARG A 12 -4.53 -9.64 -6.28
CA ARG A 12 -5.49 -9.90 -7.37
C ARG A 12 -5.94 -8.63 -8.07
N MET A 13 -6.27 -7.57 -7.31
CA MET A 13 -6.67 -6.28 -7.88
C MET A 13 -5.58 -5.72 -8.80
N HIS A 14 -4.32 -5.72 -8.34
CA HIS A 14 -3.18 -5.28 -9.15
C HIS A 14 -3.02 -6.13 -10.41
N ALA A 15 -3.08 -7.45 -10.30
CA ALA A 15 -2.94 -8.36 -11.44
C ALA A 15 -4.07 -8.17 -12.47
N THR A 16 -5.31 -8.03 -12.02
CA THR A 16 -6.47 -7.80 -12.89
C THR A 16 -6.35 -6.47 -13.63
N ILE A 17 -5.98 -5.39 -12.94
CA ILE A 17 -5.83 -4.07 -13.57
C ILE A 17 -4.63 -4.04 -14.52
N ALA A 18 -3.52 -4.71 -14.17
CA ALA A 18 -2.36 -4.82 -15.04
C ALA A 18 -2.66 -5.59 -16.35
N ALA A 19 -3.62 -6.52 -16.32
CA ALA A 19 -4.04 -7.27 -17.51
C ALA A 19 -4.97 -6.49 -18.45
N LEU A 20 -5.53 -5.35 -18.03
CA LEU A 20 -6.41 -4.55 -18.89
C LEU A 20 -5.63 -3.88 -20.03
N PRO A 21 -6.22 -3.75 -21.23
CA PRO A 21 -5.61 -2.98 -22.32
C PRO A 21 -5.48 -1.51 -21.93
N GLU A 22 -4.58 -0.80 -22.60
CA GLU A 22 -4.47 0.65 -22.44
C GLU A 22 -5.70 1.33 -23.04
N ILE A 23 -6.15 2.40 -22.39
CA ILE A 23 -7.29 3.20 -22.84
C ILE A 23 -6.71 4.57 -23.20
N GLY A 24 -6.77 4.93 -24.48
CA GLY A 24 -6.23 6.21 -24.97
C GLY A 24 -4.72 6.38 -24.72
N GLY A 25 -3.95 5.29 -24.76
CA GLY A 25 -2.49 5.30 -24.52
C GLY A 25 -2.10 5.39 -23.04
N ALA A 26 -3.06 5.28 -22.11
CA ALA A 26 -2.79 5.25 -20.67
C ALA A 26 -3.06 3.86 -20.09
N LYS A 27 -2.10 3.34 -19.33
CA LYS A 27 -2.28 2.12 -18.53
C LYS A 27 -3.02 2.45 -17.25
N LEU A 28 -4.10 1.74 -16.94
CA LEU A 28 -4.78 1.87 -15.64
C LEU A 28 -3.93 1.30 -14.50
N GLY A 29 -4.19 1.76 -13.28
CA GLY A 29 -3.57 1.23 -12.08
C GLY A 29 -4.39 1.60 -10.86
N VAL A 30 -4.32 0.75 -9.85
CA VAL A 30 -4.98 0.95 -8.56
C VAL A 30 -3.94 1.12 -7.48
N GLN A 31 -4.28 1.83 -6.42
CA GLN A 31 -3.49 1.89 -5.20
C GLN A 31 -4.30 1.24 -4.11
N VAL A 32 -3.67 0.39 -3.30
CA VAL A 32 -4.38 -0.40 -2.29
C VAL A 32 -3.78 -0.10 -0.92
N GLY A 33 -4.65 0.10 0.07
CA GLY A 33 -4.29 0.31 1.45
C GLY A 33 -5.18 -0.52 2.36
N PHE A 34 -4.61 -1.14 3.40
CA PHE A 34 -5.41 -1.86 4.40
C PHE A 34 -4.79 -1.83 5.78
N HIS A 35 -5.63 -1.96 6.81
CA HIS A 35 -5.22 -1.99 8.20
C HIS A 35 -6.16 -2.91 8.99
N SER A 36 -5.63 -3.56 10.03
CA SER A 36 -6.36 -4.45 10.93
C SER A 36 -6.40 -3.87 12.34
N GLY A 37 -7.60 -3.76 12.89
CA GLY A 37 -7.86 -3.23 14.23
C GLY A 37 -9.33 -3.39 14.60
N PRO A 38 -9.70 -3.02 15.84
CA PRO A 38 -11.10 -3.07 16.28
C PRO A 38 -11.96 -2.07 15.49
N VAL A 39 -13.19 -2.48 15.18
CA VAL A 39 -14.19 -1.62 14.53
C VAL A 39 -15.51 -1.74 15.26
N TYR A 40 -16.29 -0.67 15.25
CA TYR A 40 -17.66 -0.66 15.70
C TYR A 40 -18.57 -0.75 14.49
N ARG A 41 -19.54 -1.67 14.51
CA ARG A 41 -20.57 -1.74 13.49
C ARG A 41 -21.79 -0.95 13.96
N CYS A 42 -22.24 0.00 13.15
CA CYS A 42 -23.43 0.80 13.38
C CYS A 42 -24.32 0.63 12.14
N ASP A 43 -25.37 -0.17 12.26
CA ASP A 43 -26.19 -0.60 11.11
C ASP A 43 -25.34 -1.22 9.98
N GLU A 44 -25.32 -0.58 8.80
CA GLU A 44 -24.54 -1.00 7.63
C GLU A 44 -23.13 -0.38 7.58
N ASP A 45 -22.79 0.52 8.51
CA ASP A 45 -21.52 1.24 8.54
C ASP A 45 -20.48 0.65 9.50
N LEU A 46 -19.20 0.91 9.20
CA LEU A 46 -18.07 0.64 10.08
C LEU A 46 -17.45 1.94 10.58
N LEU A 47 -17.38 2.08 11.90
CA LEU A 47 -16.85 3.27 12.59
C LEU A 47 -15.63 2.91 13.44
N GLY A 48 -14.81 3.92 13.73
CA GLY A 48 -13.65 3.82 14.61
C GLY A 48 -12.33 4.16 13.92
N ASP A 49 -11.27 4.29 14.72
CA ASP A 49 -9.97 4.76 14.24
C ASP A 49 -9.31 3.79 13.26
N THR A 50 -9.61 2.49 13.36
CA THR A 50 -9.17 1.48 12.38
C THR A 50 -9.56 1.84 10.95
N VAL A 51 -10.79 2.36 10.74
CA VAL A 51 -11.28 2.73 9.39
C VAL A 51 -10.57 3.98 8.88
N LYS A 52 -10.31 4.95 9.76
CA LYS A 52 -9.51 6.14 9.43
C LYS A 52 -8.07 5.75 9.07
N LEU A 53 -7.45 4.87 9.85
CA LEU A 53 -6.10 4.37 9.59
C LEU A 53 -6.03 3.57 8.28
N ALA A 54 -7.02 2.74 7.98
CA ALA A 54 -7.10 2.03 6.70
C ALA A 54 -7.17 3.00 5.52
N SER A 55 -7.99 4.05 5.64
CA SER A 55 -8.10 5.10 4.61
C SER A 55 -6.77 5.83 4.41
N ARG A 56 -6.08 6.17 5.49
CA ARG A 56 -4.71 6.72 5.43
C ARG A 56 -3.74 5.79 4.70
N MET A 57 -3.84 4.47 4.84
CA MET A 57 -2.98 3.56 4.08
C MET A 57 -3.21 3.69 2.58
N VAL A 58 -4.45 3.89 2.13
CA VAL A 58 -4.79 4.09 0.71
C VAL A 58 -4.23 5.43 0.22
N GLU A 59 -4.31 6.48 1.02
CA GLU A 59 -3.77 7.81 0.71
C GLU A 59 -2.24 7.83 0.59
N GLN A 60 -1.54 6.98 1.35
CA GLN A 60 -0.09 6.83 1.26
C GLN A 60 0.36 5.92 0.11
N ALA A 61 -0.51 5.03 -0.36
CA ALA A 61 -0.20 4.16 -1.49
C ALA A 61 -0.12 4.97 -2.79
N GLN A 62 0.80 4.59 -3.67
CA GLN A 62 0.82 5.07 -5.05
C GLN A 62 0.23 4.03 -5.98
N LYS A 63 -0.05 4.44 -7.22
CA LYS A 63 -0.48 3.55 -8.29
C LYS A 63 0.43 2.30 -8.38
N GLY A 64 -0.17 1.12 -8.28
CA GLY A 64 0.51 -0.17 -8.29
C GLY A 64 1.03 -0.64 -6.93
N GLN A 65 0.94 0.18 -5.88
CA GLN A 65 1.43 -0.17 -4.54
C GLN A 65 0.34 -0.73 -3.64
N THR A 66 0.79 -1.53 -2.67
CA THR A 66 -0.02 -2.00 -1.55
C THR A 66 0.63 -1.55 -0.25
N ILE A 67 -0.04 -0.70 0.51
CA ILE A 67 0.44 -0.17 1.80
C ILE A 67 -0.38 -0.72 2.96
N THR A 68 0.29 -1.02 4.06
CA THR A 68 -0.34 -1.37 5.34
C THR A 68 0.46 -0.81 6.51
N SER A 69 -0.06 -0.90 7.73
CA SER A 69 0.70 -0.54 8.93
C SER A 69 1.62 -1.67 9.35
N GLN A 70 2.71 -1.36 10.05
CA GLN A 70 3.61 -2.38 10.60
C GLN A 70 2.87 -3.37 11.53
N GLN A 71 1.90 -2.88 12.31
CA GLN A 71 1.07 -3.73 13.16
C GLN A 71 0.31 -4.77 12.33
N THR A 72 -0.28 -4.36 11.20
CA THR A 72 -1.01 -5.28 10.33
C THR A 72 -0.07 -6.19 9.56
N ALA A 73 1.10 -5.70 9.14
CA ALA A 73 2.14 -6.51 8.51
C ALA A 73 2.64 -7.63 9.43
N ALA A 74 2.69 -7.39 10.74
CA ALA A 74 3.08 -8.42 11.72
C ALA A 74 2.06 -9.59 11.81
N LEU A 75 0.80 -9.36 11.40
CA LEU A 75 -0.26 -10.38 11.39
C LEU A 75 -0.25 -11.25 10.13
N LEU A 76 0.54 -10.89 9.11
CA LEU A 76 0.60 -11.62 7.86
C LEU A 76 1.30 -12.99 8.03
N SER A 77 0.95 -13.94 7.17
CA SER A 77 1.72 -15.19 7.05
C SER A 77 3.20 -14.93 6.72
N PRO A 78 4.10 -15.91 6.99
CA PRO A 78 5.53 -15.77 6.69
C PRO A 78 5.83 -15.41 5.22
N SER A 79 5.04 -15.91 4.27
CA SER A 79 5.21 -15.62 2.84
C SER A 79 4.94 -14.15 2.53
N PHE A 80 3.87 -13.57 3.06
CA PHE A 80 3.59 -12.14 2.88
C PHE A 80 4.52 -11.25 3.71
N ARG A 81 4.93 -11.68 4.90
CA ARG A 81 5.95 -10.96 5.68
C ARG A 81 7.28 -10.87 4.94
N ALA A 82 7.70 -11.93 4.24
CA ALA A 82 8.90 -11.91 3.40
C ALA A 82 8.79 -10.94 2.22
N LEU A 83 7.58 -10.64 1.75
CA LEU A 83 7.30 -9.63 0.73
C LEU A 83 7.04 -8.23 1.30
N SER A 84 7.01 -8.10 2.62
CA SER A 84 6.74 -6.84 3.31
C SER A 84 8.03 -6.10 3.58
N ARG A 85 8.09 -4.84 3.16
CA ARG A 85 9.23 -3.95 3.42
C ARG A 85 8.74 -2.75 4.20
N GLN A 86 9.38 -2.47 5.33
CA GLN A 86 9.12 -1.23 6.05
C GLN A 86 9.57 -0.05 5.18
N LEU A 87 8.71 0.96 5.08
CA LEU A 87 9.09 2.21 4.44
C LEU A 87 9.82 3.06 5.47
N ASP A 88 11.02 3.53 5.13
CA ASP A 88 11.64 4.65 5.83
C ASP A 88 10.65 5.82 5.82
N ALA A 89 10.72 6.72 6.80
CA ALA A 89 9.82 7.86 6.97
C ALA A 89 9.84 8.81 5.76
N ILE A 90 9.28 8.38 4.64
CA ILE A 90 8.75 9.22 3.60
C ILE A 90 7.58 9.86 4.28
N GLN A 91 7.80 11.11 4.71
CA GLN A 91 6.88 11.89 5.53
C GLN A 91 5.45 11.54 5.18
N ALA A 92 4.78 10.82 6.10
CA ALA A 92 3.34 10.92 6.22
C ALA A 92 3.09 12.43 6.20
N ARG A 93 2.43 12.92 5.14
CA ARG A 93 2.30 14.36 4.87
C ARG A 93 1.61 15.13 6.01
N GLU A 94 1.23 14.45 7.08
CA GLU A 94 0.50 14.97 8.20
C GLU A 94 1.20 14.59 9.51
N LYS A 95 1.58 15.63 10.24
CA LYS A 95 2.17 15.58 11.59
C LYS A 95 1.07 15.17 12.57
N GLY A 96 0.82 13.88 12.71
CA GLY A 96 -0.22 13.36 13.61
C GLY A 96 -0.16 11.85 13.75
N ASP A 97 0.54 11.40 14.78
CA ASP A 97 0.84 10.02 15.17
C ASP A 97 1.76 9.27 14.19
N ALA A 98 2.97 8.93 14.66
CA ALA A 98 4.02 8.34 13.82
C ALA A 98 3.73 6.86 13.52
N LEU A 99 2.76 6.61 12.63
CA LEU A 99 2.42 5.27 12.20
C LEU A 99 3.48 4.74 11.22
N ARG A 100 4.14 3.64 11.58
CA ARG A 100 5.12 2.97 10.70
C ARG A 100 4.39 2.23 9.58
N LEU A 101 4.78 2.52 8.34
CA LEU A 101 4.19 1.95 7.13
C LEU A 101 5.03 0.79 6.60
N CYS A 102 4.33 -0.18 6.01
CA CYS A 102 4.92 -1.29 5.28
C CYS A 102 4.31 -1.35 3.87
N GLU A 103 5.16 -1.51 2.88
CA GLU A 103 4.76 -1.87 1.53
C GLU A 103 4.80 -3.39 1.38
N ILE A 104 3.80 -3.97 0.72
CA ILE A 104 3.78 -5.38 0.35
C ILE A 104 4.01 -5.48 -1.16
N ALA A 105 5.13 -6.11 -1.55
CA ALA A 105 5.47 -6.30 -2.94
C ALA A 105 4.46 -7.23 -3.63
N SER A 106 3.92 -6.80 -4.79
CA SER A 106 3.11 -7.66 -5.65
C SER A 106 4.02 -8.48 -6.56
N ARG A 107 3.77 -9.79 -6.67
CA ARG A 107 4.63 -10.74 -7.41
C ARG A 107 4.63 -10.56 -8.94
N GLY A 108 3.93 -9.56 -9.46
CA GLY A 108 3.81 -9.26 -10.90
C GLY A 108 4.25 -7.86 -11.31
N ALA A 109 4.75 -7.02 -10.39
CA ALA A 109 5.36 -5.76 -10.78
C ALA A 109 6.79 -6.05 -11.25
N THR A 110 7.01 -6.00 -12.57
CA THR A 110 8.35 -5.70 -13.10
C THR A 110 8.86 -4.49 -12.31
N ASP A 111 10.00 -4.69 -11.67
CA ASP A 111 10.55 -3.82 -10.63
C ASP A 111 10.69 -2.37 -11.10
N PHE A 112 9.67 -1.54 -10.87
CA PHE A 112 9.83 -0.09 -10.93
C PHE A 112 10.39 0.38 -9.58
N ARG A 113 11.63 -0.02 -9.32
CA ARG A 113 12.39 0.49 -8.18
C ARG A 113 12.59 1.99 -8.41
N ARG A 114 11.80 2.81 -7.71
CA ARG A 114 12.05 4.25 -7.64
C ARG A 114 13.35 4.47 -6.88
N LEU A 115 14.46 4.50 -7.62
CA LEU A 115 15.74 4.95 -7.10
C LEU A 115 15.66 6.47 -6.95
N ARG A 116 15.63 6.95 -5.71
CA ARG A 116 15.84 8.38 -5.42
C ARG A 116 17.33 8.64 -5.47
N LEU A 117 17.83 9.05 -6.62
CA LEU A 117 19.20 9.54 -6.77
C LEU A 117 19.23 11.02 -6.39
N THR A 118 20.09 11.37 -5.44
CA THR A 118 20.40 12.77 -5.12
C THR A 118 21.64 13.19 -5.91
N TYR A 119 21.46 14.07 -6.91
CA TYR A 119 22.56 14.71 -7.61
C TYR A 119 22.61 16.20 -7.19
N ARG A 120 23.75 16.63 -6.63
CA ARG A 120 24.01 18.02 -6.22
C ARG A 120 22.88 18.68 -5.40
N GLY A 121 22.24 17.92 -4.50
CA GLY A 121 21.21 18.44 -3.59
C GLY A 121 19.78 18.49 -4.16
N HIS A 122 19.56 18.07 -5.41
CA HIS A 122 18.22 17.94 -5.99
C HIS A 122 17.78 16.47 -6.02
N ALA A 123 16.54 16.20 -5.59
CA ALA A 123 15.94 14.88 -5.69
C ALA A 123 15.46 14.67 -7.13
N VAL A 124 16.10 13.74 -7.86
CA VAL A 124 15.65 13.34 -9.19
C VAL A 124 14.90 12.02 -9.05
N VAL A 125 13.64 12.01 -9.48
CA VAL A 125 12.78 10.81 -9.48
C VAL A 125 12.69 10.32 -10.92
N TYR A 126 13.31 9.17 -11.20
CA TYR A 126 13.12 8.46 -12.46
C TYR A 126 12.10 7.33 -12.27
N ALA A 127 11.16 7.23 -13.20
CA ALA A 127 10.49 5.97 -13.49
C ALA A 127 11.34 5.31 -14.58
N ALA A 128 11.99 4.18 -14.25
CA ALA A 128 12.47 3.26 -15.27
C ALA A 128 11.27 2.53 -15.90
#